data_AF-A0A2H9L5B6-F1
#
_entry.id   AF-A0A2H9L5B6-F1
#
_cell.length_a   1.000
_cell.length_b   1.000
_cell.length_c   1.000
_cell.angle_alpha   90.00
_cell.angle_beta   90.00
_cell.angle_gamma   90.00
#
_symmetry.space_group_name_H-M   'P 1'
#
loop_
_entity.id
_entity.type
_entity.pdbx_description
1 polymer ?
#
loop_
_entity_poly.entity_id
_entity_poly.type
_entity_poly.pdbx_seq_one_letter_code
_entity_poly.pdbx_strand_id
1 'polypeptide(L)'
;PSEDLINGDSEIIKSVASTIKGWAGNWDAVYDNILLRAKMKKEIVSLAEKLKNETMLEAKFTTLANHNFHKISEEVIQEIGLPLSERVFPKWQKWLNEEVKKKTI
;
A
#
# COMPACT_ATOMS: atom_id res chain seq x y z
N PRO A 1 -0.17 12.71 29.74
CA PRO A 1 0.34 12.09 28.48
C PRO A 1 1.80 12.50 28.26
N SER A 2 2.68 11.60 27.79
CA SER A 2 4.07 11.96 27.48
C SER A 2 4.13 12.85 26.23
N GLU A 3 5.16 13.70 26.12
CA GLU A 3 5.39 14.53 24.93
C GLU A 3 5.49 13.66 23.66
N ASP A 4 6.10 12.48 23.74
CA ASP A 4 6.20 11.53 22.63
C ASP A 4 4.82 11.08 22.11
N LEU A 5 3.86 10.85 23.02
CA LEU A 5 2.48 10.49 22.68
C LEU A 5 1.70 11.67 22.09
N ILE A 6 2.03 12.89 22.51
CA ILE A 6 1.40 14.14 22.03
C ILE A 6 1.96 14.54 20.66
N ASN A 7 3.25 14.30 20.43
CA ASN A 7 3.98 14.65 19.20
C ASN A 7 3.88 13.57 18.11
N GLY A 8 3.27 12.42 18.39
CA GLY A 8 3.12 11.31 17.43
C GLY A 8 4.42 10.56 17.17
N ASP A 9 5.35 10.61 18.12
CA ASP A 9 6.70 10.07 17.98
C ASP A 9 6.67 8.54 18.12
N SER A 10 6.60 7.84 16.99
CA SER A 10 6.49 6.38 16.97
C SER A 10 7.84 5.72 16.77
N GLU A 11 8.44 5.21 17.86
CA GLU A 11 9.67 4.39 17.85
C GLU A 11 9.60 3.20 16.87
N ILE A 12 8.39 2.69 16.61
CA ILE A 12 8.17 1.63 15.63
C ILE A 12 8.35 2.14 14.20
N ILE A 13 7.77 3.30 13.86
CA ILE A 13 8.00 3.94 12.56
C ILE A 13 9.49 4.30 12.42
N LYS A 14 10.15 4.69 13.52
CA LYS A 14 11.60 5.00 13.56
C LYS A 14 12.44 3.80 13.17
N SER A 15 12.15 2.67 13.79
CA SER A 15 12.77 1.39 13.47
C SER A 15 12.56 1.00 12.00
N VAL A 16 11.32 1.07 11.49
CA VAL A 16 11.02 0.73 10.08
C VAL A 16 11.79 1.62 9.10
N ALA A 17 11.77 2.94 9.30
CA ALA A 17 12.46 3.90 8.42
C ALA A 17 13.97 3.63 8.35
N SER A 18 14.60 3.27 9.48
CA SER A 18 16.04 2.97 9.54
C SER A 18 16.44 1.72 8.76
N THR A 19 15.52 0.79 8.53
CA THR A 19 15.79 -0.48 7.83
C THR A 19 15.64 -0.38 6.31
N ILE A 20 14.96 0.66 5.80
CA ILE A 20 14.65 0.80 4.37
C ILE A 20 15.61 1.80 3.74
N LYS A 21 16.43 1.30 2.81
CA LYS A 21 17.39 2.12 2.06
C LYS A 21 16.66 3.24 1.30
N GLY A 22 17.02 4.49 1.59
CA GLY A 22 16.40 5.70 1.00
C GLY A 22 15.29 6.33 1.86
N TRP A 23 14.89 5.69 2.96
CA TRP A 23 13.85 6.22 3.87
C TRP A 23 14.41 6.65 5.23
N ALA A 24 15.70 6.45 5.48
CA ALA A 24 16.36 6.91 6.69
C ALA A 24 16.20 8.43 6.83
N GLY A 25 15.49 8.86 7.88
CA GLY A 25 15.17 10.27 8.14
C GLY A 25 13.98 10.82 7.34
N ASN A 26 13.32 10.02 6.49
CA ASN A 26 12.11 10.42 5.75
C ASN A 26 10.86 9.76 6.34
N TRP A 27 10.42 10.32 7.47
CA TRP A 27 9.25 9.92 8.25
C TRP A 27 7.96 9.93 7.44
N ASP A 28 7.78 11.00 6.66
CA ASP A 28 6.59 11.20 5.85
C ASP A 28 6.44 10.11 4.79
N ALA A 29 7.54 9.66 4.16
CA ALA A 29 7.50 8.57 3.19
C ALA A 29 7.06 7.24 3.81
N VAL A 30 7.46 6.95 5.04
CA VAL A 30 7.07 5.71 5.73
C VAL A 30 5.59 5.76 6.09
N TYR A 31 5.15 6.89 6.66
CA TYR A 31 3.76 7.09 7.03
C TYR A 31 2.83 7.09 5.80
N ASP A 32 3.25 7.73 4.71
CA ASP A 32 2.57 7.69 3.41
C ASP A 32 2.40 6.24 2.93
N ASN A 33 3.43 5.40 3.04
CA ASN A 33 3.32 3.98 2.65
C ASN A 33 2.38 3.17 3.56
N ILE A 34 2.30 3.49 4.85
CA ILE A 34 1.33 2.87 5.77
C ILE A 34 -0.09 3.22 5.31
N LEU A 35 -0.35 4.50 5.03
CA LEU A 35 -1.65 4.96 4.55
C LEU A 35 -2.00 4.39 3.17
N LEU A 36 -1.01 4.24 2.29
CA LEU A 36 -1.17 3.56 1.00
C LEU A 36 -1.74 2.16 1.16
N ARG A 37 -1.11 1.35 2.02
CA ARG A 37 -1.50 -0.03 2.26
C ARG A 37 -2.90 -0.10 2.89
N ALA A 38 -3.21 0.80 3.82
CA ALA A 38 -4.55 0.91 4.38
C ALA A 38 -5.60 1.22 3.29
N LYS A 39 -5.32 2.18 2.41
CA LYS A 39 -6.20 2.56 1.30
C LYS A 39 -6.40 1.41 0.31
N MET A 40 -5.34 0.69 -0.03
CA MET A 40 -5.40 -0.47 -0.91
C MET A 40 -6.26 -1.60 -0.31
N LYS A 41 -6.09 -1.91 0.97
CA LYS A 41 -6.89 -2.93 1.65
C LYS A 41 -8.37 -2.53 1.70
N LYS A 42 -8.66 -1.26 2.01
CA LYS A 42 -10.03 -0.72 1.96
C LYS A 42 -10.65 -0.90 0.58
N GLU A 43 -9.92 -0.59 -0.48
CA GLU A 43 -10.41 -0.74 -1.87
C GLU A 43 -10.78 -2.20 -2.19
N ILE A 44 -9.96 -3.18 -1.78
CA ILE A 44 -10.25 -4.60 -1.98
C ILE A 44 -11.55 -4.99 -1.27
N VAL A 45 -11.71 -4.59 0.01
CA VAL A 45 -12.92 -4.90 0.80
C VAL A 45 -14.15 -4.25 0.16
N SER A 46 -14.07 -2.97 -0.20
CA SER A 46 -15.19 -2.27 -0.84
C SER A 46 -15.60 -2.89 -2.17
N LEU A 47 -14.65 -3.36 -2.98
CA LEU A 47 -14.97 -4.08 -4.22
C LEU A 47 -15.55 -5.47 -3.97
N ALA A 48 -15.02 -6.20 -2.98
CA ALA A 48 -15.55 -7.51 -2.61
C ALA A 48 -17.01 -7.42 -2.15
N GLU A 49 -17.33 -6.43 -1.30
CA GLU A 49 -18.70 -6.15 -0.85
C GLU A 49 -19.62 -5.76 -2.01
N LYS A 50 -19.16 -4.83 -2.87
CA LYS A 50 -19.94 -4.33 -4.02
C LYS A 50 -20.26 -5.43 -5.03
N LEU A 51 -19.32 -6.35 -5.26
CA LEU A 51 -19.46 -7.44 -6.22
C LEU A 51 -19.97 -8.73 -5.58
N LYS A 52 -20.20 -8.74 -4.26
CA LYS A 52 -20.54 -9.92 -3.46
C LYS A 52 -19.60 -11.10 -3.72
N ASN A 53 -18.30 -10.80 -3.82
CA ASN A 53 -17.26 -11.77 -4.16
C ASN A 53 -16.22 -11.89 -3.04
N GLU A 54 -16.50 -12.75 -2.07
CA GLU A 54 -15.63 -13.01 -0.91
C GLU A 54 -14.28 -13.62 -1.30
N THR A 55 -14.18 -14.26 -2.47
CA THR A 55 -12.91 -14.85 -2.96
C THR A 55 -11.80 -13.81 -3.16
N MET A 56 -12.15 -12.52 -3.23
CA MET A 56 -11.20 -11.41 -3.25
C MET A 56 -10.51 -11.20 -1.90
N LEU A 57 -11.11 -11.63 -0.80
CA LEU A 57 -10.54 -11.52 0.55
C LEU A 57 -9.62 -12.69 0.88
N GLU A 58 -9.66 -13.75 0.08
CA GLU A 58 -8.89 -14.97 0.28
C GLU A 58 -7.40 -14.79 -0.02
N ALA A 59 -6.59 -15.70 0.53
CA ALA A 59 -5.13 -15.69 0.44
C ALA A 59 -4.62 -15.57 -1.00
N LYS A 60 -5.28 -16.24 -1.96
CA LYS A 60 -4.88 -16.22 -3.38
C LYS A 60 -4.94 -14.82 -3.98
N PHE A 61 -6.02 -14.08 -3.75
CA PHE A 61 -6.18 -12.75 -4.32
C PHE A 61 -5.35 -11.71 -3.56
N THR A 62 -5.34 -11.78 -2.23
CA THR A 62 -4.57 -10.84 -1.40
C THR A 62 -3.06 -10.95 -1.62
N THR A 63 -2.54 -12.16 -1.87
CA THR A 63 -1.13 -12.39 -2.25
C THR A 63 -0.83 -11.80 -3.62
N LEU A 64 -1.70 -12.03 -4.62
CA LEU A 64 -1.56 -11.47 -5.96
C LEU A 64 -1.56 -9.94 -5.95
N ALA A 65 -2.47 -9.35 -5.18
CA ALA A 65 -2.56 -7.91 -4.98
C ALA A 65 -1.29 -7.33 -4.36
N ASN A 66 -0.72 -8.02 -3.37
CA ASN A 66 0.54 -7.62 -2.74
C ASN A 66 1.74 -7.74 -3.69
N HIS A 67 1.80 -8.79 -4.51
CA HIS A 67 2.87 -8.95 -5.50
C HIS A 67 2.85 -7.81 -6.54
N ASN A 68 1.66 -7.47 -7.07
CA ASN A 68 1.53 -6.35 -8.01
C ASN A 68 1.88 -5.00 -7.37
N PHE A 69 1.55 -4.80 -6.10
CA PHE A 69 2.00 -3.62 -5.35
C PHE A 69 3.52 -3.49 -5.32
N HIS A 70 4.24 -4.57 -5.00
CA HIS A 70 5.70 -4.52 -4.97
C HIS A 70 6.30 -4.24 -6.35
N LYS A 71 5.77 -4.88 -7.40
CA LYS A 71 6.19 -4.62 -8.79
C LYS A 71 5.99 -3.15 -9.18
N ILE A 72 4.80 -2.60 -8.95
CA ILE A 72 4.49 -1.20 -9.28
C ILE A 72 5.33 -0.24 -8.43
N SER A 73 5.57 -0.57 -7.16
CA SER A 73 6.41 0.25 -6.28
C SER A 73 7.86 0.27 -6.77
N GLU A 74 8.39 -0.86 -7.25
CA GLU A 74 9.72 -0.94 -7.83
C GLU A 74 9.83 -0.10 -9.12
N GLU A 75 8.85 -0.18 -10.01
CA GLU A 75 8.77 0.68 -11.20
C GLU A 75 8.79 2.17 -10.82
N VAL A 76 8.00 2.58 -9.82
CA VAL A 76 7.98 3.98 -9.35
C VAL A 76 9.30 4.37 -8.69
N ILE A 77 9.93 3.49 -7.90
CA ILE A 77 11.25 3.74 -7.31
C ILE A 77 12.30 3.95 -8.40
N GLN A 78 12.27 3.17 -9.48
CA GLN A 78 13.18 3.35 -10.60
C GLN A 78 12.96 4.67 -11.34
N GLU A 79 11.71 5.15 -11.44
CA GLU A 79 11.36 6.41 -12.08
C GLU A 79 11.74 7.65 -11.24
N ILE A 80 11.43 7.65 -9.93
CA ILE A 80 11.48 8.86 -9.08
C ILE A 80 12.21 8.68 -7.74
N GLY A 81 12.78 7.50 -7.47
CA GLY A 81 13.57 7.20 -6.28
C GLY A 81 12.79 6.77 -5.04
N LEU A 82 11.49 7.10 -4.95
CA LEU A 82 10.62 6.76 -3.81
C LEU A 82 9.25 6.27 -4.29
N PRO A 83 8.64 5.26 -3.64
CA PRO A 83 7.33 4.73 -4.04
C PRO A 83 6.19 5.58 -3.45
N LEU A 84 6.08 6.83 -3.91
CA LEU A 84 5.08 7.78 -3.43
C LEU A 84 3.65 7.28 -3.69
N SER A 85 2.76 7.39 -2.69
CA SER A 85 1.37 6.90 -2.77
C SER A 85 0.58 7.50 -3.91
N GLU A 86 0.80 8.77 -4.21
CA GLU A 86 0.15 9.49 -5.32
C GLU A 86 0.45 8.86 -6.70
N ARG A 87 1.58 8.15 -6.83
CA ARG A 87 1.97 7.45 -8.07
C ARG A 87 1.60 5.98 -8.03
N VAL A 88 1.86 5.32 -6.90
CA VAL A 88 1.64 3.88 -6.75
C VAL A 88 0.15 3.54 -6.71
N PHE A 89 -0.65 4.29 -5.95
CA PHE A 89 -2.06 3.96 -5.76
C PHE A 89 -2.86 3.97 -7.07
N PRO A 90 -2.80 5.01 -7.94
CA PRO A 90 -3.58 5.01 -9.18
C PRO A 90 -3.16 3.89 -10.14
N LYS A 91 -1.85 3.62 -10.26
CA LYS A 91 -1.32 2.51 -11.08
C LYS A 91 -1.85 1.17 -10.57
N TRP A 92 -1.80 0.94 -9.25
CA TRP A 92 -2.29 -0.29 -8.63
C TRP A 92 -3.81 -0.43 -8.68
N GLN A 93 -4.57 0.66 -8.48
CA GLN A 93 -6.03 0.65 -8.55
C GLN A 93 -6.51 0.34 -9.98
N LYS A 94 -5.82 0.87 -10.99
CA LYS A 94 -6.08 0.52 -12.40
C LYS A 94 -5.91 -0.99 -12.61
N TRP A 95 -4.79 -1.56 -12.17
CA TRP A 95 -4.55 -3.00 -12.24
C TRP A 95 -5.65 -3.80 -11.51
N LEU A 96 -6.03 -3.40 -10.30
CA LEU A 96 -7.07 -4.08 -9.50
C LEU A 96 -8.39 -4.14 -10.26
N ASN A 97 -8.82 -3.03 -10.85
CA ASN A 97 -10.05 -2.95 -11.63
C ASN A 97 -10.02 -3.83 -12.88
N GLU A 98 -8.87 -3.93 -13.56
CA GLU A 98 -8.69 -4.82 -14.70
C GLU A 98 -8.73 -6.30 -14.29
N GLU A 99 -8.09 -6.64 -13.18
CA GLU A 99 -8.01 -8.02 -12.69
C GLU A 99 -9.37 -8.53 -12.22
N VAL A 100 -10.15 -7.68 -11.54
CA VAL A 100 -11.52 -8.01 -11.10
C VAL A 100 -12.44 -8.26 -12.31
N LYS A 101 -12.32 -7.46 -13.37
CA LYS A 101 -13.10 -7.65 -14.61
C LYS A 101 -12.80 -8.99 -15.28
N LYS A 102 -11.54 -9.41 -15.32
CA LYS A 102 -11.14 -10.71 -15.91
C LYS A 102 -11.74 -11.91 -15.19
N LYS A 103 -12.01 -11.79 -13.89
CA LYS A 103 -12.60 -12.87 -13.07
C LYS A 103 -14.12 -12.92 -13.12
N THR A 104 -14.78 -11.89 -13.67
CA THR A 104 -16.25 -11.83 -13.81
C THR A 104 -16.74 -12.42 -15.14
N ILE A 105 -15.85 -12.58 -16.13
CA ILE A 105 -16.11 -13.25 -17.41
C ILE A 105 -15.70 -14.72 -17.27
#